data_AF-A0A7Y5KZQ8-F1
#
_entry.id   AF-A0A7Y5KZQ8-F1
#
_cell.length_a   1.000
_cell.length_b   1.000
_cell.length_c   1.000
_cell.angle_alpha   90.00
_cell.angle_beta   90.00
_cell.angle_gamma   90.00
#
_symmetry.space_group_name_H-M   'P 1'
#
loop_
_entity.id
_entity.type
_entity.pdbx_description
1 polymer ?
#
loop_
_entity_poly.entity_id
_entity_poly.type
_entity_poly.pdbx_seq_one_letter_code
_entity_poly.pdbx_strand_id
1 'polypeptide(L)'
;MLAALLSFAACEPKKQLSPWGDRSTPPLGLFVERPDLARHLVAIDAESRAEGLTPRNAYVATGRDGTAFEIRTFERRDKLGRTTYATRVASRWGVVLAVGPLDEDDPRTIATRFVESLPADGGASMQLPTDLNADGFPDVVLASDDGRMAVFTLAPRGAIEIRIDLHGGFRELRMLRAGYALWTHASDAAEPSTERIAPKYERIATFDAGAFVETSAAAQTWHEERARALTEAPENESVVGALDRKLERAFHRALATSKADARERILDELETQNPSDEALRKVWESALDNLATEIETRRAKDRKKSR
;
A
#
# COMPACT_ATOMS: atom_id res chain seq x y z
N MET A 1 -34.86 46.36 16.76
CA MET A 1 -35.02 44.89 16.63
C MET A 1 -34.65 44.49 15.22
N LEU A 2 -33.40 44.08 15.00
CA LEU A 2 -32.90 43.59 13.71
C LEU A 2 -32.66 42.08 13.89
N ALA A 3 -33.43 41.25 13.19
CA ALA A 3 -33.30 39.80 13.25
C ALA A 3 -32.17 39.34 12.30
N ALA A 4 -31.10 38.81 12.88
CA ALA A 4 -30.03 38.16 12.15
C ALA A 4 -30.43 36.69 11.86
N LEU A 5 -30.75 36.40 10.61
CA LEU A 5 -30.89 35.05 10.07
C LEU A 5 -29.49 34.50 9.79
N LEU A 6 -28.95 33.71 10.71
CA LEU A 6 -27.79 32.87 10.49
C LEU A 6 -28.24 31.55 9.84
N SER A 7 -28.13 31.48 8.52
CA SER A 7 -28.22 30.21 7.78
C SER A 7 -26.92 29.44 7.95
N PHE A 8 -26.95 28.42 8.80
CA PHE A 8 -25.93 27.38 8.82
C PHE A 8 -26.18 26.42 7.65
N ALA A 9 -25.49 26.64 6.54
CA ALA A 9 -25.37 25.63 5.49
C ALA A 9 -24.48 24.51 6.05
N ALA A 10 -25.11 23.44 6.52
CA ALA A 10 -24.41 22.21 6.86
C ALA A 10 -23.88 21.59 5.56
N CYS A 11 -22.57 21.72 5.33
CA CYS A 11 -21.87 20.94 4.31
C CYS A 11 -21.85 19.48 4.79
N GLU A 12 -22.80 18.66 4.34
CA GLU A 12 -22.74 17.22 4.59
C GLU A 12 -21.57 16.61 3.80
N PRO A 13 -20.66 15.86 4.45
CA PRO A 13 -19.60 15.18 3.75
C PRO A 13 -20.21 14.06 2.89
N LYS A 14 -20.17 14.21 1.57
CA LYS A 14 -20.55 13.16 0.61
C LYS A 14 -19.63 11.95 0.80
N LYS A 15 -20.05 11.02 1.64
CA LYS A 15 -19.46 9.68 1.77
C LYS A 15 -19.96 8.83 0.60
N GLN A 16 -19.24 8.81 -0.50
CA GLN A 16 -19.46 7.83 -1.57
C GLN A 16 -18.37 6.75 -1.49
N LEU A 17 -18.71 5.62 -0.89
CA LEU A 17 -17.99 4.34 -0.99
C LEU A 17 -18.93 3.22 -1.42
N SER A 18 -20.05 3.57 -2.07
CA SER A 18 -21.02 2.60 -2.53
C SER A 18 -21.52 2.97 -3.93
N PRO A 19 -21.64 2.01 -4.86
CA PRO A 19 -22.30 2.21 -6.14
C PRO A 19 -23.79 2.59 -6.00
N TRP A 20 -24.32 2.65 -4.78
CA TRP A 20 -25.74 2.93 -4.52
C TRP A 20 -26.09 4.41 -4.37
N GLY A 21 -25.12 5.34 -4.28
CA GLY A 21 -25.43 6.77 -4.11
C GLY A 21 -26.40 7.02 -2.94
N ASP A 22 -27.09 8.16 -2.95
CA ASP A 22 -28.12 8.55 -1.96
C ASP A 22 -29.40 7.70 -1.99
N ARG A 23 -29.42 6.58 -2.72
CA ARG A 23 -30.64 5.80 -2.92
C ARG A 23 -30.99 5.10 -1.62
N SER A 24 -32.18 5.44 -1.12
CA SER A 24 -32.95 4.63 -0.18
C SER A 24 -32.85 3.15 -0.56
N THR A 25 -32.67 2.29 0.44
CA THR A 25 -32.59 0.82 0.42
C THR A 25 -32.87 0.17 -0.95
N PRO A 26 -31.92 -0.59 -1.53
CA PRO A 26 -32.11 -1.19 -2.85
C PRO A 26 -33.36 -2.09 -2.88
N PRO A 27 -34.21 -1.99 -3.92
CA PRO A 27 -35.41 -2.80 -4.02
C PRO A 27 -35.08 -4.30 -4.00
N LEU A 28 -35.91 -5.11 -3.33
CA LEU A 28 -35.74 -6.56 -3.22
C LEU A 28 -35.52 -7.27 -4.57
N GLY A 29 -36.09 -6.71 -5.64
CA GLY A 29 -35.92 -7.22 -7.00
C GLY A 29 -34.46 -7.29 -7.47
N LEU A 30 -33.57 -6.41 -6.99
CA LEU A 30 -32.13 -6.46 -7.30
C LEU A 30 -31.44 -7.72 -6.77
N PHE A 31 -31.99 -8.35 -5.71
CA PHE A 31 -31.46 -9.61 -5.18
C PHE A 31 -32.01 -10.85 -5.92
N VAL A 32 -33.00 -10.64 -6.80
CA VAL A 32 -33.64 -11.68 -7.62
C VAL A 32 -33.17 -11.61 -9.08
N GLU A 33 -32.48 -10.53 -9.46
CA GLU A 33 -31.95 -10.36 -10.82
C GLU A 33 -31.03 -11.52 -11.22
N ARG A 34 -31.20 -11.99 -12.46
CA ARG A 34 -30.34 -13.03 -13.03
C ARG A 34 -28.93 -12.46 -13.21
N PRO A 35 -27.88 -13.26 -12.94
CA PRO A 35 -26.52 -12.82 -13.19
C PRO A 35 -26.30 -12.46 -14.67
N ASP A 36 -25.86 -11.24 -14.93
CA ASP A 36 -25.63 -10.72 -16.28
C ASP A 36 -24.50 -9.69 -16.28
N LEU A 37 -23.27 -10.18 -16.44
CA LEU A 37 -22.08 -9.34 -16.50
C LEU A 37 -22.16 -8.32 -17.64
N ALA A 38 -22.64 -8.74 -18.82
CA ALA A 38 -22.71 -7.87 -20.00
C ALA A 38 -23.61 -6.66 -19.76
N ARG A 39 -24.78 -6.85 -19.14
CA ARG A 39 -25.67 -5.75 -18.76
C ARG A 39 -25.00 -4.77 -17.79
N HIS A 40 -24.29 -5.27 -16.79
CA HIS A 40 -23.59 -4.42 -15.83
C HIS A 40 -22.47 -3.60 -16.48
N LEU A 41 -21.77 -4.16 -17.45
CA LEU A 41 -20.72 -3.47 -18.21
C LEU A 41 -21.30 -2.37 -19.10
N VAL A 42 -22.41 -2.62 -19.78
CA VAL A 42 -23.14 -1.58 -20.54
C VAL A 42 -23.59 -0.43 -19.64
N ALA A 43 -24.06 -0.75 -18.42
CA ALA A 43 -24.45 0.26 -17.44
C ALA A 43 -23.24 1.09 -16.99
N ILE A 44 -22.11 0.45 -16.67
CA ILE A 44 -20.84 1.13 -16.34
C ILE A 44 -20.43 2.11 -17.46
N ASP A 45 -20.48 1.70 -18.72
CA ASP A 45 -20.10 2.57 -19.84
C ASP A 45 -21.04 3.77 -20.01
N ALA A 46 -22.34 3.54 -19.84
CA ALA A 46 -23.33 4.59 -19.95
C ALA A 46 -23.18 5.63 -18.82
N GLU A 47 -23.01 5.17 -17.58
CA GLU A 47 -22.76 6.02 -16.41
C GLU A 47 -21.45 6.79 -16.57
N SER A 48 -20.36 6.10 -16.93
CA SER A 48 -19.05 6.73 -17.08
C SER A 48 -19.06 7.80 -18.18
N ARG A 49 -19.73 7.53 -19.31
CA ARG A 49 -19.91 8.53 -20.37
C ARG A 49 -20.71 9.74 -19.90
N ALA A 50 -21.75 9.54 -19.08
CA ALA A 50 -22.54 10.62 -18.52
C ALA A 50 -21.72 11.51 -17.55
N GLU A 51 -20.71 10.95 -16.89
CA GLU A 51 -19.74 11.68 -16.06
C GLU A 51 -18.60 12.36 -16.85
N GLY A 52 -18.61 12.24 -18.19
CA GLY A 52 -17.58 12.76 -19.08
C GLY A 52 -16.26 11.98 -19.01
N LEU A 53 -16.31 10.73 -18.55
CA LEU A 53 -15.15 9.84 -18.52
C LEU A 53 -14.95 9.15 -19.88
N THR A 54 -13.68 9.01 -20.27
CA THR A 54 -13.27 8.29 -21.47
C THR A 54 -12.69 6.93 -21.08
N PRO A 55 -13.11 5.81 -21.71
CA PRO A 55 -12.54 4.49 -21.44
C PRO A 55 -11.07 4.43 -21.84
N ARG A 56 -10.25 3.76 -21.02
CA ARG A 56 -8.81 3.58 -21.28
C ARG A 56 -8.47 2.13 -21.57
N ASN A 57 -8.61 1.25 -20.57
CA ASN A 57 -8.30 -0.18 -20.68
C ASN A 57 -9.38 -1.04 -20.02
N ALA A 58 -9.42 -2.32 -20.41
CA ALA A 58 -10.24 -3.35 -19.78
C ALA A 58 -9.40 -4.59 -19.46
N TYR A 59 -9.61 -5.19 -18.29
CA TYR A 59 -8.90 -6.38 -17.82
C TYR A 59 -9.92 -7.41 -17.34
N VAL A 60 -9.64 -8.68 -17.58
CA VAL A 60 -10.50 -9.80 -17.15
C VAL A 60 -9.73 -10.65 -16.15
N ALA A 61 -10.42 -11.03 -15.08
CA ALA A 61 -9.90 -11.95 -14.08
C ALA A 61 -10.96 -12.95 -13.67
N THR A 62 -10.53 -14.10 -13.17
CA THR A 62 -11.43 -15.18 -12.78
C THR A 62 -11.06 -15.64 -11.38
N GLY A 63 -12.02 -15.63 -10.47
CA GLY A 63 -11.86 -16.24 -9.15
C GLY A 63 -11.77 -17.76 -9.24
N ARG A 64 -11.30 -18.40 -8.16
CA ARG A 64 -11.18 -19.86 -8.01
C ARG A 64 -12.52 -20.57 -8.18
N ASP A 65 -13.62 -19.89 -7.86
CA ASP A 65 -14.99 -20.39 -8.05
C ASP A 65 -15.52 -20.23 -9.49
N GLY A 66 -14.69 -19.73 -10.40
CA GLY A 66 -15.07 -19.44 -11.79
C GLY A 66 -15.83 -18.12 -11.98
N THR A 67 -16.01 -17.31 -10.93
CA THR A 67 -16.62 -15.99 -11.06
C THR A 67 -15.70 -15.09 -11.89
N ALA A 68 -16.21 -14.65 -13.05
CA ALA A 68 -15.54 -13.66 -13.89
C ALA A 68 -15.73 -12.25 -13.34
N PHE A 69 -14.65 -11.48 -13.39
CA PHE A 69 -14.57 -10.06 -13.07
C PHE A 69 -14.03 -9.32 -14.29
N GLU A 70 -14.62 -8.18 -14.61
CA GLU A 70 -14.09 -7.26 -15.61
C GLU A 70 -13.83 -5.90 -14.98
N ILE A 71 -12.58 -5.45 -15.09
CA ILE A 71 -12.05 -4.21 -14.53
C ILE A 71 -11.96 -3.23 -15.71
N ARG A 72 -12.64 -2.09 -15.60
CA ARG A 72 -12.58 -1.01 -16.58
C ARG A 72 -11.98 0.24 -15.96
N THR A 73 -11.05 0.83 -16.68
CA THR A 73 -10.38 2.06 -16.27
C THR A 73 -10.82 3.20 -17.16
N PHE A 74 -10.98 4.36 -16.57
CA PHE A 74 -11.41 5.57 -17.24
C PHE A 74 -10.57 6.76 -16.81
N GLU A 75 -10.55 7.78 -17.66
CA GLU A 75 -9.91 9.05 -17.38
C GLU A 75 -10.77 10.23 -17.86
N ARG A 76 -10.56 11.39 -17.23
CA ARG A 76 -11.16 12.67 -17.58
C ARG A 76 -10.16 13.79 -17.28
N ARG A 77 -10.23 14.91 -18.00
CA ARG A 77 -9.59 16.15 -17.56
C ARG A 77 -10.57 17.00 -16.76
N ASP A 78 -10.17 17.42 -15.57
CA ASP A 78 -10.94 18.36 -14.77
C ASP A 78 -10.89 19.79 -15.36
N LYS A 79 -11.58 20.76 -14.75
CA LYS A 79 -11.63 22.16 -15.22
C LYS A 79 -10.28 22.87 -15.13
N LEU A 80 -9.37 22.35 -14.29
CA LEU A 80 -7.98 22.82 -14.18
C LEU A 80 -7.06 22.12 -15.19
N GLY A 81 -7.59 21.21 -16.01
CA GLY A 81 -6.85 20.46 -17.02
C GLY A 81 -6.06 19.28 -16.47
N ARG A 82 -6.20 18.94 -15.18
CA ARG A 82 -5.54 17.78 -14.55
C ARG A 82 -6.25 16.50 -14.97
N THR A 83 -5.49 15.44 -15.22
CA THR A 83 -6.08 14.12 -15.49
C THR A 83 -6.53 13.47 -14.20
N THR A 84 -7.82 13.17 -14.10
CA THR A 84 -8.45 12.39 -13.03
C THR A 84 -8.78 10.99 -13.54
N TYR A 85 -8.69 9.99 -12.67
CA TYR A 85 -8.91 8.58 -13.01
C TYR A 85 -10.13 8.02 -12.29
N ALA A 86 -10.76 7.02 -12.90
CA ALA A 86 -11.80 6.22 -12.29
C ALA A 86 -11.58 4.74 -12.63
N THR A 87 -11.88 3.88 -11.67
CA THR A 87 -11.86 2.42 -11.85
C THR A 87 -13.23 1.86 -11.51
N ARG A 88 -13.74 0.97 -12.35
CA ARG A 88 -15.00 0.25 -12.15
C ARG A 88 -14.73 -1.25 -12.31
N VAL A 89 -15.29 -2.07 -11.44
CA VAL A 89 -15.19 -3.53 -11.53
C VAL A 89 -16.58 -4.12 -11.46
N ALA A 90 -16.91 -5.00 -12.40
CA ALA A 90 -18.15 -5.76 -12.38
C ALA A 90 -17.88 -7.25 -12.30
N SER A 91 -18.79 -7.95 -11.62
CA SER A 91 -18.98 -9.40 -11.74
C SER A 91 -20.33 -9.66 -12.41
N ARG A 92 -20.65 -10.94 -12.63
CA ARG A 92 -21.99 -11.33 -13.07
C ARG A 92 -23.12 -10.88 -12.13
N TRP A 93 -22.82 -10.56 -10.87
CA TRP A 93 -23.81 -10.17 -9.87
C TRP A 93 -24.00 -8.66 -9.73
N GLY A 94 -23.14 -7.85 -10.35
CA GLY A 94 -23.22 -6.39 -10.22
C GLY A 94 -21.87 -5.68 -10.33
N VAL A 95 -21.91 -4.37 -10.16
CA VAL A 95 -20.71 -3.54 -9.94
C VAL A 95 -20.22 -3.80 -8.52
N VAL A 96 -19.01 -4.35 -8.38
CA VAL A 96 -18.43 -4.76 -7.10
C VAL A 96 -17.44 -3.74 -6.54
N LEU A 97 -16.88 -2.87 -7.40
CA LEU A 97 -16.01 -1.76 -7.02
C LEU A 97 -16.27 -0.57 -7.94
N ALA A 98 -16.40 0.63 -7.38
CA ALA A 98 -16.46 1.87 -8.13
C ALA A 98 -15.72 2.97 -7.36
N VAL A 99 -14.59 3.41 -7.90
CA VAL A 99 -13.71 4.41 -7.26
C VAL A 99 -13.35 5.50 -8.26
N GLY A 100 -13.43 6.76 -7.83
CA GLY A 100 -13.18 7.94 -8.68
C GLY A 100 -14.27 8.20 -9.73
N PRO A 101 -14.16 9.29 -10.50
CA PRO A 101 -13.12 10.33 -10.38
C PRO A 101 -13.32 11.13 -9.10
N LEU A 102 -12.23 11.72 -8.59
CA LEU A 102 -12.33 12.70 -7.51
C LEU A 102 -12.69 14.05 -8.12
N ASP A 103 -13.53 14.80 -7.41
CA ASP A 103 -13.80 16.19 -7.75
C ASP A 103 -12.60 17.07 -7.36
N GLU A 104 -12.47 18.23 -8.00
CA GLU A 104 -11.33 19.14 -7.81
C GLU A 104 -11.16 19.60 -6.37
N ASP A 105 -12.27 19.76 -5.67
CA ASP A 105 -12.37 20.21 -4.29
C ASP A 105 -12.41 19.06 -3.29
N ASP A 106 -12.29 17.80 -3.74
CA ASP A 106 -12.26 16.66 -2.85
C ASP A 106 -10.89 16.58 -2.16
N PRO A 107 -10.79 16.87 -0.86
CA PRO A 107 -9.51 16.89 -0.17
C PRO A 107 -8.97 15.48 0.10
N ARG A 108 -9.76 14.43 -0.22
CA ARG A 108 -9.39 13.05 0.06
C ARG A 108 -8.37 12.55 -0.95
N THR A 109 -7.25 12.06 -0.45
CA THR A 109 -6.24 11.34 -1.23
C THR A 109 -6.63 9.86 -1.32
N ILE A 110 -7.62 9.56 -2.16
CA ILE A 110 -8.08 8.18 -2.40
C ILE A 110 -7.39 7.65 -3.66
N ALA A 111 -6.94 6.40 -3.59
CA ALA A 111 -6.38 5.72 -4.75
C ALA A 111 -7.50 5.37 -5.74
N THR A 112 -7.45 5.96 -6.95
CA THR A 112 -8.48 5.82 -8.00
C THR A 112 -7.94 5.18 -9.27
N ARG A 113 -6.63 5.32 -9.52
CA ARG A 113 -5.98 4.87 -10.75
C ARG A 113 -5.57 3.41 -10.62
N PHE A 114 -6.11 2.56 -11.48
CA PHE A 114 -5.68 1.17 -11.53
C PHE A 114 -4.19 1.04 -11.84
N VAL A 115 -3.51 0.17 -11.08
CA VAL A 115 -2.13 -0.22 -11.31
C VAL A 115 -2.15 -1.50 -12.15
N GLU A 116 -1.66 -1.41 -13.38
CA GLU A 116 -1.73 -2.50 -14.36
C GLU A 116 -0.69 -3.58 -14.09
N SER A 117 0.47 -3.16 -13.59
CA SER A 117 1.53 -4.06 -13.18
C SER A 117 2.32 -3.45 -12.02
N LEU A 118 2.90 -4.32 -11.20
CA LEU A 118 3.83 -3.92 -10.15
C LEU A 118 5.22 -4.51 -10.44
N PRO A 119 6.29 -3.75 -10.16
CA PRO A 119 7.64 -4.31 -10.18
C PRO A 119 7.72 -5.53 -9.29
N ALA A 120 8.47 -6.54 -9.73
CA ALA A 120 8.77 -7.76 -9.00
C ALA A 120 10.29 -8.04 -9.03
N ASP A 121 10.76 -8.89 -8.12
CA ASP A 121 12.19 -9.21 -7.98
C ASP A 121 12.81 -9.69 -9.30
N GLY A 122 14.08 -9.33 -9.51
CA GLY A 122 14.84 -9.70 -10.71
C GLY A 122 14.49 -8.90 -11.97
N GLY A 123 13.84 -7.74 -11.83
CA GLY A 123 13.43 -6.89 -12.96
C GLY A 123 12.19 -7.38 -13.69
N ALA A 124 11.48 -8.36 -13.12
CA ALA A 124 10.19 -8.80 -13.62
C ALA A 124 9.09 -7.79 -13.26
N SER A 125 7.94 -7.92 -13.90
CA SER A 125 6.73 -7.20 -13.50
C SER A 125 5.59 -8.20 -13.34
N MET A 126 4.83 -8.09 -12.26
CA MET A 126 3.61 -8.87 -12.08
C MET A 126 2.42 -8.11 -12.65
N GLN A 127 1.66 -8.76 -13.53
CA GLN A 127 0.43 -8.20 -14.08
C GLN A 127 -0.69 -8.27 -13.06
N LEU A 128 -1.52 -7.22 -13.04
CA LEU A 128 -2.70 -7.11 -12.22
C LEU A 128 -3.96 -7.09 -13.10
N PRO A 129 -5.11 -7.50 -12.56
CA PRO A 129 -5.32 -8.02 -11.19
C PRO A 129 -4.79 -9.45 -11.00
N THR A 130 -4.48 -9.82 -9.75
CA THR A 130 -4.02 -11.18 -9.38
C THR A 130 -4.37 -11.47 -7.92
N ASP A 131 -4.43 -12.74 -7.52
CA ASP A 131 -4.68 -13.16 -6.13
C ASP A 131 -3.41 -12.95 -5.27
N LEU A 132 -3.32 -11.82 -4.58
CA LEU A 132 -2.17 -11.40 -3.76
C LEU A 132 -2.21 -12.00 -2.35
N ASN A 133 -3.40 -12.29 -1.85
CA ASN A 133 -3.61 -12.78 -0.49
C ASN A 133 -3.85 -14.31 -0.40
N ALA A 134 -3.87 -15.00 -1.56
CA ALA A 134 -4.13 -16.42 -1.74
C ALA A 134 -5.53 -16.90 -1.30
N ASP A 135 -6.51 -16.00 -1.23
CA ASP A 135 -7.89 -16.33 -0.86
C ASP A 135 -8.70 -16.96 -2.01
N GLY A 136 -8.11 -17.01 -3.21
CA GLY A 136 -8.70 -17.57 -4.41
C GLY A 136 -9.44 -16.55 -5.26
N PHE A 137 -9.46 -15.27 -4.90
CA PHE A 137 -10.06 -14.22 -5.71
C PHE A 137 -9.01 -13.18 -6.15
N PRO A 138 -9.22 -12.54 -7.31
CA PRO A 138 -8.29 -11.53 -7.77
C PRO A 138 -8.34 -10.27 -6.90
N ASP A 139 -7.17 -9.73 -6.60
CA ASP A 139 -7.00 -8.43 -5.97
C ASP A 139 -6.69 -7.33 -7.01
N VAL A 140 -7.20 -6.15 -6.74
CA VAL A 140 -7.00 -4.93 -7.53
C VAL A 140 -6.14 -3.97 -6.72
N VAL A 141 -5.10 -3.43 -7.35
CA VAL A 141 -4.29 -2.36 -6.75
C VAL A 141 -4.64 -1.04 -7.42
N LEU A 142 -4.96 -0.05 -6.60
CA LEU A 142 -5.18 1.32 -7.03
C LEU A 142 -4.04 2.20 -6.49
N ALA A 143 -3.70 3.25 -7.22
CA ALA A 143 -2.80 4.31 -6.81
C ALA A 143 -3.53 5.66 -6.83
N SER A 144 -3.08 6.56 -5.96
CA SER A 144 -3.45 7.98 -5.95
C SER A 144 -2.33 8.83 -6.56
N ASP A 145 -2.60 10.11 -6.78
CA ASP A 145 -1.65 11.04 -7.40
C ASP A 145 -0.44 11.33 -6.50
N ASP A 146 -0.57 11.17 -5.17
CA ASP A 146 0.54 11.32 -4.21
C ASP A 146 1.37 10.03 -4.04
N GLY A 147 1.05 8.98 -4.80
CA GLY A 147 1.75 7.70 -4.76
C GLY A 147 1.24 6.72 -3.70
N ARG A 148 0.26 7.10 -2.85
CA ARG A 148 -0.37 6.11 -1.95
C ARG A 148 -1.12 5.07 -2.77
N MET A 149 -1.00 3.82 -2.34
CA MET A 149 -1.69 2.69 -2.95
C MET A 149 -2.68 2.05 -1.99
N ALA A 150 -3.74 1.47 -2.55
CA ALA A 150 -4.75 0.68 -1.86
C ALA A 150 -4.94 -0.64 -2.58
N VAL A 151 -5.23 -1.71 -1.83
CA VAL A 151 -5.47 -3.05 -2.38
C VAL A 151 -6.90 -3.45 -2.04
N PHE A 152 -7.64 -3.95 -3.03
CA PHE A 152 -9.01 -4.43 -2.86
C PHE A 152 -9.12 -5.89 -3.27
N THR A 153 -9.57 -6.74 -2.35
CA THR A 153 -10.04 -8.10 -2.68
C THR A 153 -11.38 -8.01 -3.38
N LEU A 154 -11.47 -8.63 -4.55
CA LEU A 154 -12.74 -8.78 -5.25
C LEU A 154 -13.47 -10.01 -4.73
N ALA A 155 -14.74 -9.85 -4.41
CA ALA A 155 -15.66 -10.94 -4.11
C ALA A 155 -16.82 -10.90 -5.12
N PRO A 156 -17.55 -12.01 -5.33
CA PRO A 156 -18.61 -12.04 -6.32
C PRO A 156 -19.66 -10.92 -6.18
N ARG A 157 -19.88 -10.40 -4.96
CA ARG A 157 -20.91 -9.40 -4.66
C ARG A 157 -20.38 -8.09 -4.09
N GLY A 158 -19.08 -7.86 -4.13
CA GLY A 158 -18.49 -6.63 -3.58
C GLY A 158 -16.98 -6.67 -3.60
N ALA A 159 -16.36 -5.61 -3.11
CA ALA A 159 -14.93 -5.56 -2.91
C ALA A 159 -14.65 -5.08 -1.48
N ILE A 160 -13.56 -5.56 -0.91
CA ILE A 160 -13.12 -5.18 0.44
C ILE A 160 -11.71 -4.63 0.33
N GLU A 161 -11.50 -3.43 0.85
CA GLU A 161 -10.15 -2.87 0.97
C GLU A 161 -9.36 -3.69 2.00
N ILE A 162 -8.23 -4.25 1.55
CA ILE A 162 -7.29 -4.94 2.43
C ILE A 162 -6.52 -3.89 3.21
N ARG A 163 -6.56 -3.99 4.54
CA ARG A 163 -5.77 -3.12 5.41
C ARG A 163 -4.27 -3.36 5.18
N ILE A 164 -3.52 -2.27 5.01
CA ILE A 164 -2.06 -2.30 4.87
C ILE A 164 -1.44 -1.57 6.05
N ASP A 165 -0.70 -2.31 6.86
CA ASP A 165 0.09 -1.81 7.98
C ASP A 165 1.57 -1.93 7.64
N LEU A 166 1.96 -1.10 6.68
CA LEU A 166 3.34 -0.87 6.23
C LEU A 166 3.66 0.61 6.41
N HIS A 167 4.69 0.90 7.20
CA HIS A 167 5.15 2.25 7.43
C HIS A 167 5.68 2.85 6.12
N GLY A 168 5.29 4.09 5.81
CA GLY A 168 5.67 4.76 4.56
C GLY A 168 4.81 4.39 3.35
N GLY A 169 3.84 3.47 3.48
CA GLY A 169 3.11 2.91 2.35
C GLY A 169 3.95 1.91 1.56
N PHE A 170 3.38 1.27 0.54
CA PHE A 170 4.12 0.35 -0.34
C PHE A 170 4.36 1.00 -1.71
N ARG A 171 5.37 0.53 -2.43
CA ARG A 171 5.71 0.95 -3.80
C ARG A 171 5.87 -0.21 -4.77
N GLU A 172 6.21 -1.40 -4.27
CA GLU A 172 6.45 -2.58 -5.10
C GLU A 172 5.82 -3.83 -4.48
N LEU A 173 5.75 -4.89 -5.28
CA LEU A 173 5.39 -6.23 -4.83
C LEU A 173 6.61 -7.14 -4.96
N ARG A 174 6.88 -7.94 -3.94
CA ARG A 174 7.88 -9.00 -4.01
C ARG A 174 7.20 -10.35 -3.86
N MET A 175 7.66 -11.33 -4.64
CA MET A 175 7.24 -12.72 -4.46
C MET A 175 8.23 -13.39 -3.52
N LEU A 176 7.76 -13.70 -2.31
CA LEU A 176 8.51 -14.48 -1.33
C LEU A 176 8.14 -15.96 -1.45
N ARG A 177 8.95 -16.83 -0.84
CA ARG A 177 8.62 -18.26 -0.72
C ARG A 177 7.26 -18.51 -0.04
N ALA A 178 6.86 -17.61 0.86
CA ALA A 178 5.61 -17.69 1.60
C ALA A 178 4.40 -17.05 0.88
N GLY A 179 4.59 -16.53 -0.35
CA GLY A 179 3.56 -15.78 -1.09
C GLY A 179 4.00 -14.35 -1.38
N TYR A 180 3.05 -13.45 -1.65
CA TYR A 180 3.37 -12.06 -1.97
C TYR A 180 3.65 -11.22 -0.73
N ALA A 181 4.56 -10.26 -0.89
CA ALA A 181 4.87 -9.23 0.08
C ALA A 181 4.74 -7.86 -0.56
N LEU A 182 4.11 -6.93 0.13
CA LEU A 182 4.19 -5.51 -0.21
C LEU A 182 5.53 -4.98 0.29
N TRP A 183 6.18 -4.16 -0.51
CA TRP A 183 7.54 -3.69 -0.23
C TRP A 183 7.65 -2.17 -0.34
N THR A 184 8.53 -1.60 0.48
CA THR A 184 8.88 -0.18 0.45
C THR A 184 10.31 0.07 0.92
N HIS A 185 10.88 1.17 0.46
CA HIS A 185 12.11 1.72 1.02
C HIS A 185 11.76 2.66 2.17
N ALA A 186 12.28 2.38 3.37
CA ALA A 186 12.10 3.25 4.52
C ALA A 186 12.93 4.55 4.40
N SER A 187 13.93 4.57 3.52
CA SER A 187 14.73 5.74 3.20
C SER A 187 14.54 6.12 1.72
N ASP A 188 13.73 7.15 1.46
CA ASP A 188 13.86 7.99 0.25
C ASP A 188 15.10 8.92 0.35
N ALA A 189 16.04 8.61 1.24
CA ALA A 189 17.20 9.44 1.50
C ALA A 189 18.07 9.51 0.24
N ALA A 190 18.50 10.75 -0.07
CA ALA A 190 19.25 11.17 -1.25
C ALA A 190 20.29 10.14 -1.74
N GLU A 191 20.55 10.17 -3.06
CA GLU A 191 21.46 9.25 -3.75
C GLU A 191 22.71 8.90 -2.91
N PRO A 192 23.09 7.62 -2.86
CA PRO A 192 24.25 7.18 -2.09
C PRO A 192 25.51 7.87 -2.63
N SER A 193 26.01 8.87 -1.92
CA SER A 193 27.34 9.43 -2.15
C SER A 193 28.36 8.54 -1.48
N THR A 194 29.53 8.35 -2.10
CA THR A 194 30.66 7.60 -1.52
C THR A 194 31.17 8.16 -0.18
N GLU A 195 30.73 9.37 0.19
CA GLU A 195 31.12 10.09 1.40
C GLU A 195 30.06 10.04 2.52
N ARG A 196 28.90 9.38 2.32
CA ARG A 196 27.79 9.39 3.29
C ARG A 196 27.23 7.99 3.53
N ILE A 197 27.05 7.65 4.80
CA ILE A 197 26.28 6.47 5.23
C ILE A 197 24.81 6.74 4.92
N ALA A 198 24.24 5.97 4.00
CA ALA A 198 22.87 6.12 3.50
C ALA A 198 22.21 4.75 3.36
N PRO A 199 21.94 4.08 4.48
CA PRO A 199 21.47 2.70 4.48
C PRO A 199 20.13 2.59 3.77
N LYS A 200 20.04 1.58 2.90
CA LYS A 200 18.83 1.21 2.19
C LYS A 200 18.00 0.32 3.10
N TYR A 201 17.15 0.95 3.89
CA TYR A 201 16.27 0.23 4.80
C TYR A 201 15.08 -0.32 4.01
N GLU A 202 15.08 -1.61 3.73
CA GLU A 202 13.94 -2.27 3.08
C GLU A 202 12.91 -2.75 4.10
N ARG A 203 11.64 -2.48 3.84
CA ARG A 203 10.51 -2.98 4.64
C ARG A 203 9.61 -3.84 3.80
N ILE A 204 9.05 -4.86 4.43
CA ILE A 204 8.00 -5.65 3.83
C ILE A 204 6.81 -5.82 4.77
N ALA A 205 5.64 -5.98 4.18
CA ALA A 205 4.45 -6.48 4.84
C ALA A 205 3.97 -7.72 4.08
N THR A 206 3.72 -8.81 4.81
CA THR A 206 3.10 -10.01 4.24
C THR A 206 1.66 -10.15 4.74
N PHE A 207 0.83 -10.88 4.00
CA PHE A 207 -0.57 -11.05 4.34
C PHE A 207 -0.72 -11.96 5.56
N ASP A 208 -1.43 -11.48 6.59
CA ASP A 208 -1.73 -12.19 7.81
C ASP A 208 -3.06 -11.68 8.39
N ALA A 209 -3.93 -12.61 8.77
CA ALA A 209 -5.25 -12.32 9.36
C ALA A 209 -6.07 -11.23 8.63
N GLY A 210 -6.10 -11.27 7.29
CA GLY A 210 -6.93 -10.34 6.49
C GLY A 210 -6.26 -8.98 6.20
N ALA A 211 -4.98 -8.81 6.52
CA ALA A 211 -4.26 -7.55 6.30
C ALA A 211 -2.81 -7.82 5.88
N PHE A 212 -2.21 -6.90 5.13
CA PHE A 212 -0.76 -6.89 4.97
C PHE A 212 -0.15 -6.20 6.19
N VAL A 213 0.68 -6.93 6.95
CA VAL A 213 1.27 -6.40 8.19
C VAL A 213 2.78 -6.65 8.24
N GLU A 214 3.55 -5.64 8.62
CA GLU A 214 5.02 -5.75 8.82
C GLU A 214 5.42 -6.73 9.94
N THR A 215 4.51 -7.02 10.86
CA THR A 215 4.77 -7.86 12.05
C THR A 215 4.38 -9.33 11.84
N SER A 216 3.95 -9.69 10.65
CA SER A 216 3.58 -11.08 10.30
C SER A 216 4.79 -12.01 10.44
N ALA A 217 4.54 -13.29 10.70
CA ALA A 217 5.61 -14.28 10.87
C ALA A 217 6.50 -14.38 9.61
N ALA A 218 5.91 -14.37 8.41
CA ALA A 218 6.69 -14.40 7.17
C ALA A 218 7.53 -13.13 6.95
N ALA A 219 7.01 -11.95 7.29
CA ALA A 219 7.79 -10.71 7.25
C ALA A 219 8.98 -10.75 8.23
N GLN A 220 8.75 -11.25 9.46
CA GLN A 220 9.81 -11.42 10.46
C GLN A 220 10.90 -12.40 9.99
N THR A 221 10.51 -13.55 9.44
CA THR A 221 11.44 -14.54 8.87
C THR A 221 12.30 -13.94 7.77
N TRP A 222 11.71 -13.20 6.83
CA TRP A 222 12.46 -12.53 5.77
C TRP A 222 13.48 -11.52 6.33
N HIS A 223 13.08 -10.72 7.33
CA HIS A 223 14.00 -9.79 7.98
C HIS A 223 15.13 -10.51 8.72
N GLU A 224 14.86 -11.67 9.32
CA GLU A 224 15.91 -12.51 9.93
C GLU A 224 16.89 -13.04 8.87
N GLU A 225 16.37 -13.58 7.77
CA GLU A 225 17.18 -14.06 6.63
C GLU A 225 18.03 -12.94 6.04
N ARG A 226 17.45 -11.75 5.85
CA ARG A 226 18.16 -10.57 5.35
C ARG A 226 19.27 -10.13 6.30
N ALA A 227 18.99 -10.07 7.60
CA ALA A 227 20.01 -9.76 8.61
C ALA A 227 21.15 -10.80 8.63
N ARG A 228 20.82 -12.08 8.45
CA ARG A 228 21.82 -13.16 8.38
C ARG A 228 22.72 -12.98 7.14
N ALA A 229 22.14 -12.73 5.97
CA ALA A 229 22.88 -12.50 4.73
C ALA A 229 23.87 -11.33 4.85
N LEU A 230 23.51 -10.28 5.60
CA LEU A 230 24.39 -9.12 5.84
C LEU A 230 25.54 -9.40 6.82
N THR A 231 25.65 -10.60 7.40
CA THR A 231 26.77 -10.95 8.29
C THR A 231 28.06 -11.22 7.53
N GLU A 232 27.94 -11.75 6.31
CA GLU A 232 29.08 -12.05 5.44
C GLU A 232 29.67 -10.75 4.88
N ALA A 233 30.97 -10.53 5.13
CA ALA A 233 31.67 -9.33 4.68
C ALA A 233 32.25 -9.55 3.27
N PRO A 234 32.06 -8.61 2.33
CA PRO A 234 32.82 -8.61 1.08
C PRO A 234 34.32 -8.50 1.35
N GLU A 235 35.16 -9.20 0.57
CA GLU A 235 36.63 -9.24 0.77
C GLU A 235 37.33 -7.87 0.67
N ASN A 236 36.66 -6.85 0.11
CA ASN A 236 37.21 -5.50 -0.09
C ASN A 236 36.23 -4.40 0.35
N GLU A 237 35.47 -4.64 1.42
CA GLU A 237 34.51 -3.67 1.94
C GLU A 237 35.22 -2.42 2.52
N SER A 238 34.76 -1.23 2.12
CA SER A 238 35.24 0.03 2.71
C SER A 238 34.75 0.18 4.15
N VAL A 239 35.39 1.03 4.96
CA VAL A 239 34.93 1.33 6.33
C VAL A 239 33.48 1.86 6.31
N VAL A 240 33.15 2.75 5.36
CA VAL A 240 31.79 3.28 5.20
C VAL A 240 30.80 2.18 4.84
N GLY A 241 31.16 1.27 3.92
CA GLY A 241 30.33 0.12 3.56
C GLY A 241 30.10 -0.82 4.74
N ALA A 242 31.13 -1.07 5.54
CA ALA A 242 31.01 -1.92 6.74
C ALA A 242 30.08 -1.29 7.79
N LEU A 243 30.11 0.03 7.97
CA LEU A 243 29.17 0.74 8.86
C LEU A 243 27.74 0.68 8.30
N ASP A 244 27.57 0.92 7.00
CA ASP A 244 26.27 0.86 6.32
C ASP A 244 25.61 -0.52 6.47
N ARG A 245 26.37 -1.59 6.16
CA ARG A 245 25.94 -2.98 6.31
C ARG A 245 25.58 -3.32 7.76
N LYS A 246 26.32 -2.81 8.75
CA LYS A 246 26.01 -2.99 10.17
C LYS A 246 24.68 -2.34 10.57
N LEU A 247 24.42 -1.12 10.08
CA LEU A 247 23.16 -0.42 10.33
C LEU A 247 21.98 -1.13 9.65
N GLU A 248 22.13 -1.53 8.39
CA GLU A 248 21.11 -2.30 7.67
C GLU A 248 20.81 -3.62 8.38
N ARG A 249 21.86 -4.35 8.81
CA ARG A 249 21.70 -5.59 9.58
C ARG A 249 20.95 -5.37 10.88
N ALA A 250 21.31 -4.32 11.64
CA ALA A 250 20.67 -4.01 12.90
C ALA A 250 19.20 -3.62 12.72
N PHE A 251 18.89 -2.83 11.69
CA PHE A 251 17.53 -2.50 11.29
C PHE A 251 16.71 -3.77 11.04
N HIS A 252 17.21 -4.69 10.22
CA HIS A 252 16.51 -5.95 9.96
C HIS A 252 16.40 -6.85 11.20
N ARG A 253 17.41 -6.94 12.07
CA ARG A 253 17.30 -7.65 13.36
C ARG A 253 16.20 -7.04 14.24
N ALA A 254 16.09 -5.72 14.27
CA ALA A 254 15.05 -5.03 15.04
C ALA A 254 13.65 -5.29 14.47
N LEU A 255 13.53 -5.42 13.14
CA LEU A 255 12.28 -5.75 12.49
C LEU A 255 11.87 -7.23 12.64
N ALA A 256 12.85 -8.14 12.68
CA ALA A 256 12.65 -9.58 12.85
C ALA A 256 12.15 -9.98 14.24
N THR A 257 12.23 -9.09 15.25
CA THR A 257 11.79 -9.37 16.61
C THR A 257 10.58 -8.54 17.03
N SER A 258 9.66 -9.17 17.77
CA SER A 258 8.55 -8.52 18.46
C SER A 258 8.91 -8.04 19.87
N LYS A 259 10.07 -8.43 20.41
CA LYS A 259 10.46 -8.14 21.80
C LYS A 259 11.15 -6.78 21.91
N ALA A 260 10.61 -5.89 22.74
CA ALA A 260 11.15 -4.55 22.96
C ALA A 260 12.62 -4.57 23.43
N ASP A 261 12.94 -5.42 24.41
CA ASP A 261 14.30 -5.53 24.99
C ASP A 261 15.33 -6.11 24.01
N ALA A 262 14.87 -6.87 23.01
CA ALA A 262 15.77 -7.34 21.95
C ALA A 262 16.17 -6.18 21.02
N ARG A 263 15.27 -5.22 20.77
CA ARG A 263 15.57 -4.03 19.96
C ARG A 263 16.54 -3.08 20.68
N GLU A 264 16.40 -2.96 21.99
CA GLU A 264 17.28 -2.11 22.83
C GLU A 264 18.72 -2.63 22.84
N ARG A 265 18.88 -3.94 23.07
CA ARG A 265 20.20 -4.59 22.98
C ARG A 265 20.88 -4.42 21.62
N ILE A 266 20.10 -4.33 20.53
CA ILE A 266 20.66 -4.07 19.19
C ILE A 266 21.22 -2.65 19.10
N LEU A 267 20.57 -1.66 19.72
CA LEU A 267 21.07 -0.28 19.77
C LEU A 267 22.32 -0.20 20.65
N ASP A 268 22.30 -0.82 21.84
CA ASP A 268 23.47 -0.88 22.73
C ASP A 268 24.68 -1.52 22.03
N GLU A 269 24.45 -2.63 21.29
CA GLU A 269 25.48 -3.30 20.48
C GLU A 269 26.09 -2.38 19.41
N LEU A 270 25.31 -1.45 18.83
CA LEU A 270 25.80 -0.51 17.83
C LEU A 270 26.54 0.68 18.44
N GLU A 271 26.10 1.20 19.59
CA GLU A 271 26.77 2.29 20.30
C GLU A 271 28.20 1.91 20.70
N THR A 272 28.41 0.65 21.09
CA THR A 272 29.76 0.13 21.41
C THR A 272 30.68 0.03 20.19
N GLN A 273 30.16 0.16 18.97
CA GLN A 273 30.90 0.03 17.71
C GLN A 273 31.25 1.38 17.06
N ASN A 274 31.20 2.47 17.82
CA ASN A 274 31.49 3.81 17.33
C ASN A 274 32.82 3.88 16.57
N PRO A 275 32.84 4.45 15.36
CA PRO A 275 34.08 4.64 14.62
C PRO A 275 34.99 5.65 15.34
N SER A 276 36.30 5.43 15.27
CA SER A 276 37.30 6.32 15.89
C SER A 276 37.46 7.65 15.16
N ASP A 277 37.08 7.70 13.89
CA ASP A 277 37.06 8.93 13.08
C ASP A 277 35.87 9.82 13.47
N GLU A 278 36.15 11.08 13.80
CA GLU A 278 35.16 12.05 14.29
C GLU A 278 34.05 12.35 13.26
N ALA A 279 34.40 12.43 11.98
CA ALA A 279 33.44 12.71 10.93
C ALA A 279 32.51 11.51 10.71
N LEU A 280 33.07 10.30 10.67
CA LEU A 280 32.27 9.08 10.60
C LEU A 280 31.42 8.88 11.86
N ARG A 281 31.91 9.27 13.03
CA ARG A 281 31.16 9.16 14.29
C ARG A 281 29.89 10.00 14.27
N LYS A 282 29.95 11.24 13.81
CA LYS A 282 28.76 12.10 13.69
C LYS A 282 27.71 11.53 12.73
N VAL A 283 28.17 11.00 11.59
CA VAL A 283 27.27 10.36 10.62
C VAL A 283 26.65 9.10 11.22
N TRP A 284 27.44 8.31 11.94
CA TRP A 284 27.00 7.12 12.66
C TRP A 284 25.95 7.43 13.73
N GLU A 285 26.23 8.39 14.61
CA GLU A 285 25.30 8.86 15.66
C GLU A 285 23.96 9.31 15.06
N SER A 286 24.00 10.11 13.98
CA SER A 286 22.77 10.52 13.28
C SER A 286 21.99 9.34 12.70
N ALA A 287 22.67 8.32 12.19
CA ALA A 287 22.01 7.11 11.69
C ALA A 287 21.40 6.27 12.82
N LEU A 288 22.05 6.21 13.99
CA LEU A 288 21.52 5.57 15.18
C LEU A 288 20.27 6.27 15.70
N ASP A 289 20.27 7.61 15.76
CA ASP A 289 19.11 8.38 16.20
C ASP A 289 17.89 8.14 15.30
N ASN A 290 18.11 8.07 13.99
CA ASN A 290 17.05 7.74 13.02
C ASN A 290 16.51 6.32 13.25
N LEU A 291 17.40 5.34 13.45
CA LEU A 291 17.00 3.95 13.74
C LEU A 291 16.23 3.85 15.07
N ALA A 292 16.68 4.55 16.11
CA ALA A 292 16.03 4.59 17.42
C ALA A 292 14.62 5.20 17.32
N THR A 293 14.49 6.36 16.67
CA THR A 293 13.21 7.03 16.40
C THR A 293 12.23 6.10 15.69
N GLU A 294 12.74 5.33 14.73
CA GLU A 294 11.93 4.38 13.97
C GLU A 294 11.45 3.21 14.84
N ILE A 295 12.33 2.64 15.66
CA ILE A 295 11.99 1.59 16.64
C ILE A 295 10.94 2.09 17.65
N GLU A 296 11.08 3.32 18.14
CA GLU A 296 10.14 3.95 19.07
C GLU A 296 8.77 4.21 18.44
N THR A 297 8.74 4.70 17.21
CA THR A 297 7.50 4.90 16.44
C THR A 297 6.73 3.59 16.32
N ARG A 298 7.43 2.47 16.10
CA ARG A 298 6.83 1.13 16.08
C ARG A 298 6.31 0.71 17.45
N ARG A 299 7.09 0.89 18.52
CA ARG A 299 6.66 0.62 19.92
C ARG A 299 5.38 1.39 20.26
N ALA A 300 5.26 2.64 19.84
CA ALA A 300 4.08 3.46 20.07
C ALA A 300 2.83 2.93 19.32
N LYS A 301 3.00 2.42 18.09
CA LYS A 301 1.91 1.76 17.34
C LYS A 301 1.48 0.45 18.01
N ASP A 302 2.43 -0.37 18.45
CA ASP A 302 2.13 -1.65 19.12
C ASP A 302 1.32 -1.42 20.42
N ARG A 303 1.69 -0.41 21.21
CA ARG A 303 0.96 -0.02 22.43
C ARG A 303 -0.47 0.46 22.17
N LYS A 304 -0.74 1.08 21.01
CA LYS A 304 -2.09 1.52 20.65
C LYS A 304 -2.99 0.35 20.25
N LYS A 305 -2.44 -0.74 19.71
CA LYS A 305 -3.22 -1.93 19.33
C LYS A 305 -3.60 -2.81 20.52
N SER A 306 -2.84 -2.74 21.63
CA SER A 306 -3.08 -3.55 22.83
C SER A 306 -4.09 -2.94 23.81
N ARG A 307 -4.60 -1.74 23.53
CA ARG A 307 -5.60 -1.03 24.34
C ARG A 307 -6.95 -1.11 23.67
#